data_AF-A0A8X7RES2-F1
#
_entry.id   AF-A0A8X7RES2-F1
#
_cell.length_a   1.000
_cell.length_b   1.000
_cell.length_c   1.000
_cell.angle_alpha   90.00
_cell.angle_beta   90.00
_cell.angle_gamma   90.00
#
_symmetry.space_group_name_H-M   'P 1'
#
loop_
_entity.id
_entity.type
_entity.pdbx_description
1 polymer ?
#
loop_
_entity_poly.entity_id
_entity_poly.type
_entity_poly.pdbx_seq_one_letter_code
_entity_poly.pdbx_strand_id
1 'polypeptide(L)'
;MILKVMTMTLMRTAIKVPEGGFRDKPGKPRDFYHTCYCLSGLSVAQHAWSKDKDTPPLNSDILGSYANHLEHVHLLHNVVMDRYNKAIEFFHRAV
;
A
#
# COMPACT_ATOMS: atom_id res chain seq x y z
N MET A 1 14.62 -1.35 -9.59
CA MET A 1 15.17 -0.67 -8.38
C MET A 1 14.78 0.80 -8.27
N ILE A 2 15.00 1.64 -9.30
CA ILE A 2 14.81 3.11 -9.21
C ILE A 2 13.35 3.54 -8.95
N LEU A 3 12.36 2.93 -9.60
CA LEU A 3 10.94 3.29 -9.44
C LEU A 3 10.38 3.00 -8.03
N LYS A 4 10.80 1.89 -7.42
CA LYS A 4 10.40 1.48 -6.05
C LYS A 4 11.00 2.42 -5.01
N VAL A 5 12.28 2.78 -5.15
CA VAL A 5 12.99 3.67 -4.21
C VAL A 5 12.43 5.11 -4.24
N MET A 6 12.10 5.64 -5.42
CA MET A 6 11.51 6.99 -5.53
C MET A 6 10.13 7.07 -4.87
N THR A 7 9.27 6.06 -5.08
CA THR A 7 7.90 6.06 -4.54
C THR A 7 7.88 5.96 -3.02
N MET A 8 8.72 5.09 -2.43
CA MET A 8 8.80 4.91 -0.97
C MET A 8 9.36 6.14 -0.25
N THR A 9 10.41 6.74 -0.80
CA THR A 9 11.09 7.89 -0.17
C THR A 9 10.21 9.14 -0.16
N LEU A 10 9.46 9.39 -1.26
CA LEU A 10 8.55 10.53 -1.37
C LEU A 10 7.44 10.47 -0.30
N MET A 11 6.90 9.27 -0.05
CA MET A 11 5.80 9.07 0.90
C MET A 11 6.19 9.34 2.35
N ARG A 12 7.45 9.12 2.73
CA ARG A 12 7.91 9.28 4.12
C ARG A 12 8.13 10.73 4.55
N THR A 13 8.57 11.61 3.64
CA THR A 13 9.10 12.93 4.02
C THR A 13 8.34 14.12 3.43
N ALA A 14 7.74 13.98 2.24
CA ALA A 14 7.13 15.13 1.56
C ALA A 14 5.61 15.24 1.84
N ILE A 15 4.94 14.10 1.88
CA ILE A 15 3.47 14.04 1.85
C ILE A 15 2.81 13.47 3.11
N LYS A 16 3.56 12.81 4.01
CA LYS A 16 3.07 12.46 5.34
C LYS A 16 3.08 13.70 6.24
N VAL A 17 1.99 13.91 6.97
CA VAL A 17 1.85 15.02 7.93
C VAL A 17 2.19 14.52 9.35
N PRO A 18 2.88 15.30 10.21
CA PRO A 18 3.26 14.86 11.56
C PRO A 18 2.07 14.43 12.43
N GLU A 19 0.92 15.11 12.28
CA GLU A 19 -0.34 14.79 12.97
C GLU A 19 -1.10 13.62 12.33
N GLY A 20 -0.54 12.98 11.31
CA GLY A 20 -1.13 11.86 10.58
C GLY A 20 -1.80 12.26 9.26
N GLY A 21 -2.06 11.25 8.43
CA GLY A 21 -2.62 11.40 7.09
C GLY A 21 -1.58 11.81 6.03
N PHE A 22 -2.04 11.79 4.78
CA PHE A 22 -1.25 12.17 3.61
C PHE A 22 -1.95 13.28 2.80
N ARG A 23 -1.15 13.99 1.99
CA ARG A 23 -1.56 15.07 1.08
C ARG A 23 -0.99 14.83 -0.31
N ASP A 24 -1.47 15.58 -1.31
CA ASP A 24 -0.90 15.59 -2.66
C ASP A 24 0.60 15.98 -2.65
N LYS A 25 0.90 17.17 -2.12
CA LYS A 25 2.25 17.76 -2.15
C LYS A 25 2.48 18.76 -1.01
N PRO A 26 3.73 19.18 -0.75
CA PRO A 26 4.03 20.19 0.25
C PRO A 26 3.20 21.46 0.09
N GLY A 27 2.68 21.98 1.21
CA GLY A 27 1.83 23.17 1.23
C GLY A 27 0.35 22.94 0.92
N LYS A 28 -0.09 21.71 0.58
CA LYS A 28 -1.50 21.36 0.46
C LYS A 28 -2.04 20.73 1.76
N PRO A 29 -3.35 20.88 2.06
CA PRO A 29 -3.96 20.21 3.20
C PRO A 29 -3.96 18.69 3.01
N ARG A 30 -4.01 17.95 4.13
CA ARG A 30 -4.24 16.50 4.11
C ARG A 30 -5.70 16.20 3.83
N ASP A 31 -5.97 15.03 3.26
CA ASP A 31 -7.32 14.51 3.08
C ASP A 31 -7.35 12.98 3.07
N PHE A 32 -8.57 12.42 3.11
CA PHE A 32 -8.78 10.97 3.13
C PHE A 32 -8.45 10.31 1.79
N TYR A 33 -8.64 11.02 0.68
CA TYR A 33 -8.36 10.49 -0.66
C TYR A 33 -6.87 10.19 -0.82
N HIS A 34 -6.01 11.18 -0.57
CA HIS A 34 -4.56 11.02 -0.64
C HIS A 34 -4.05 10.06 0.43
N THR A 35 -4.65 10.07 1.63
CA THR A 35 -4.33 9.08 2.66
C THR A 35 -4.57 7.65 2.16
N CYS A 36 -5.73 7.39 1.58
CA CYS A 36 -6.08 6.07 1.04
C CYS A 36 -5.13 5.68 -0.10
N TYR A 37 -5.00 6.50 -1.14
CA TYR A 37 -4.22 6.13 -2.32
C TYR A 37 -2.71 6.10 -2.09
N CYS A 38 -2.18 6.91 -1.16
CA CYS A 38 -0.77 6.79 -0.77
C CYS A 38 -0.51 5.48 -0.04
N LEU A 39 -1.37 5.08 0.90
CA LEU A 39 -1.23 3.79 1.60
C LEU A 39 -1.41 2.61 0.65
N SER A 40 -2.37 2.68 -0.28
CA SER A 40 -2.55 1.67 -1.32
C SER A 40 -1.33 1.55 -2.23
N GLY A 41 -0.80 2.66 -2.73
CA GLY A 41 0.42 2.66 -3.54
C GLY A 41 1.64 2.17 -2.77
N LEU A 42 1.72 2.48 -1.47
CA LEU A 42 2.75 1.97 -0.56
C LEU A 42 2.69 0.45 -0.46
N SER A 43 1.51 -0.11 -0.20
CA SER A 43 1.27 -1.55 -0.16
C SER A 43 1.67 -2.22 -1.47
N VAL A 44 1.25 -1.68 -2.63
CA VAL A 44 1.62 -2.24 -3.94
C VAL A 44 3.13 -2.27 -4.14
N ALA A 45 3.83 -1.18 -3.82
CA ALA A 45 5.27 -1.13 -3.98
C ALA A 45 5.99 -2.14 -3.08
N GLN A 46 5.56 -2.31 -1.83
CA GLN A 46 6.12 -3.30 -0.90
C GLN A 46 6.04 -4.71 -1.48
N HIS A 47 4.91 -5.07 -2.12
CA HIS A 47 4.63 -6.42 -2.62
C HIS A 47 4.99 -6.65 -4.11
N ALA A 48 5.47 -5.64 -4.84
CA ALA A 48 5.68 -5.71 -6.29
C ALA A 48 6.61 -6.83 -6.79
N TRP A 49 7.38 -7.45 -5.90
CA TRP A 49 8.34 -8.52 -6.25
C TRP A 49 8.17 -9.80 -5.42
N SER A 50 7.04 -9.93 -4.71
CA SER A 50 6.71 -11.17 -4.02
C SER A 50 6.50 -12.28 -5.06
N LYS A 51 7.32 -13.34 -4.98
CA LYS A 51 7.27 -14.47 -5.93
C LYS A 51 6.01 -15.31 -5.75
N ASP A 52 5.51 -15.38 -4.52
CA ASP A 52 4.31 -16.12 -4.14
C ASP A 52 3.35 -15.22 -3.37
N LYS A 53 2.05 -15.54 -3.42
CA LYS A 53 0.97 -14.76 -2.78
C LYS A 53 1.11 -14.65 -1.27
N ASP A 54 1.71 -15.66 -0.65
CA ASP A 54 1.83 -15.79 0.81
C ASP A 54 3.23 -15.45 1.32
N THR A 55 4.16 -15.11 0.41
CA THR A 55 5.52 -14.72 0.80
C THR A 55 5.50 -13.26 1.25
N PRO A 56 5.78 -12.98 2.54
CA PRO A 56 5.82 -11.62 3.04
C PRO A 56 6.94 -10.82 2.35
N PRO A 57 6.80 -9.50 2.21
CA PRO A 57 7.81 -8.66 1.59
C PRO A 57 9.11 -8.72 2.40
N LEU A 58 10.25 -8.60 1.69
CA LEU A 58 11.56 -8.59 2.32
C LEU A 58 11.76 -7.28 3.10
N ASN A 59 12.66 -7.28 4.08
CA ASN A 59 13.05 -6.05 4.79
C ASN A 59 13.55 -4.96 3.82
N SER A 60 14.17 -5.33 2.70
CA SER A 60 14.60 -4.39 1.65
C SER A 60 13.44 -3.72 0.90
N ASP A 61 12.24 -4.31 0.98
CA ASP A 61 11.04 -3.78 0.34
C ASP A 61 10.25 -2.84 1.25
N ILE A 62 10.53 -2.86 2.56
CA ILE A 62 9.89 -2.01 3.57
C ILE A 62 10.80 -0.82 3.89
N LEU A 63 10.27 0.39 3.75
CA LEU A 63 11.02 1.58 4.12
C LEU A 63 11.02 1.77 5.65
N GLY A 64 12.20 1.62 6.26
CA GLY A 64 12.39 1.83 7.70
C GLY A 64 12.17 0.54 8.49
N SER A 65 11.41 0.63 9.59
CA SER A 65 11.10 -0.54 10.41
C SER A 65 10.07 -1.44 9.72
N TYR A 66 10.13 -2.74 9.96
CA TYR A 66 9.11 -3.70 9.50
C TYR A 66 7.72 -3.41 10.08
N ALA A 67 7.61 -2.60 11.13
CA ALA A 67 6.33 -2.06 11.61
C ALA A 67 5.58 -1.21 10.56
N ASN A 68 6.26 -0.79 9.47
CA ASN A 68 5.65 -0.08 8.34
C ASN A 68 5.10 -1.03 7.26
N HIS A 69 5.12 -2.34 7.49
CA HIS A 69 4.52 -3.32 6.59
C HIS A 69 3.00 -3.11 6.51
N LEU A 70 2.48 -2.95 5.30
CA LEU A 70 1.05 -2.82 5.02
C LEU A 70 0.48 -4.12 4.45
N GLU A 71 -0.80 -4.39 4.68
CA GLU A 71 -1.48 -5.52 4.05
C GLU A 71 -1.51 -5.38 2.53
N HIS A 72 -1.37 -6.49 1.80
CA HIS A 72 -1.39 -6.52 0.34
C HIS A 72 -2.78 -6.17 -0.21
N VAL A 73 -2.84 -5.19 -1.12
CA VAL A 73 -4.08 -4.78 -1.80
C VAL A 73 -4.19 -5.37 -3.21
N HIS A 74 -5.42 -5.67 -3.62
CA HIS A 74 -5.76 -6.13 -4.96
C HIS A 74 -5.59 -4.99 -5.96
N LEU A 75 -4.71 -5.15 -6.96
CA LEU A 75 -4.36 -4.09 -7.92
C LEU A 75 -5.54 -3.44 -8.64
N LEU A 76 -6.56 -4.24 -8.99
CA LEU A 76 -7.72 -3.73 -9.74
C LEU A 76 -8.80 -3.10 -8.85
N HIS A 77 -8.95 -3.61 -7.62
CA HIS A 77 -10.11 -3.30 -6.77
C HIS A 77 -9.74 -2.42 -5.57
N ASN A 78 -8.45 -2.23 -5.32
CA ASN A 78 -7.90 -1.47 -4.21
C ASN A 78 -8.51 -1.84 -2.85
N VAL A 79 -8.72 -3.14 -2.65
CA VAL A 79 -9.17 -3.73 -1.38
C VAL A 79 -8.15 -4.76 -0.94
N VAL A 80 -8.03 -5.00 0.36
CA VAL A 80 -7.14 -6.03 0.91
C VAL A 80 -7.44 -7.40 0.27
N MET A 81 -6.39 -8.13 -0.10
CA MET A 81 -6.50 -9.42 -0.79
C MET A 81 -7.40 -10.43 -0.06
N ASP A 82 -7.31 -10.50 1.28
CA ASP A 82 -8.19 -11.33 2.11
C ASP A 82 -9.68 -11.01 1.93
N ARG A 83 -10.02 -9.73 1.82
CA ARG A 83 -11.40 -9.28 1.63
C ARG A 83 -11.88 -9.59 0.23
N TYR A 84 -11.02 -9.38 -0.76
CA TYR A 84 -11.30 -9.74 -2.15
C TYR A 84 -11.56 -11.25 -2.28
N ASN A 85 -10.67 -12.09 -1.76
CA ASN A 85 -10.79 -13.55 -1.84
C ASN A 85 -12.08 -14.05 -1.16
N LYS A 86 -12.39 -13.53 0.04
CA LYS A 86 -13.64 -13.88 0.74
C LYS A 86 -14.89 -13.49 -0.04
N ALA A 87 -14.90 -12.31 -0.67
CA ALA A 87 -16.02 -11.87 -1.48
C ALA A 87 -16.20 -12.76 -2.71
N ILE A 88 -15.12 -13.05 -3.44
CA ILE A 88 -15.15 -13.93 -4.61
C ILE A 88 -15.62 -15.35 -4.23
N GLU A 89 -15.09 -15.92 -3.15
CA GLU A 89 -15.50 -17.23 -2.66
C GLU A 89 -17.00 -17.28 -2.31
N PHE A 90 -17.50 -16.25 -1.63
CA PHE A 90 -18.91 -16.15 -1.26
C PHE A 90 -19.82 -16.12 -2.49
N PHE A 91 -19.54 -15.25 -3.46
CA PHE A 91 -20.39 -15.11 -4.64
C PHE A 91 -20.22 -16.24 -5.67
N HIS A 92 -19.06 -16.91 -5.71
CA HIS A 92 -18.86 -18.07 -6.59
C HIS A 92 -19.47 -19.37 -6.04
N ARG A 93 -19.65 -19.52 -4.72
CA ARG A 93 -20.36 -20.67 -4.13
C ARG A 93 -21.89 -20.54 -4.20
N ALA A 94 -22.39 -19.35 -4.52
CA ALA A 94 -23.81 -19.08 -4.67
C ALA A 94 -24.36 -19.42 -6.07
N VAL A 95 -23.54 -20.05 -6.92
CA VAL A 95 -23.87 -20.60 -8.24
C VAL A 95 -23.62 -22.10 -8.21
#